data_AF-A0A0N5AFK7-F1
#
_entry.id   AF-A0A0N5AFK7-F1
#
_cell.length_a   1.000
_cell.length_b   1.000
_cell.length_c   1.000
_cell.angle_alpha   90.00
_cell.angle_beta   90.00
_cell.angle_gamma   90.00
#
_symmetry.space_group_name_H-M   'P 1'
#
loop_
_entity.id
_entity.type
_entity.pdbx_description
1 polymer ?
#
loop_
_entity_poly.entity_id
_entity_poly.type
_entity_poly.pdbx_seq_one_letter_code
_entity_poly.pdbx_strand_id
1 'polypeptide(L)'
;MDNERQKLHGLFVIKDNEYYYRYLSDIVDVRKGKHALSYSGSPRNMTQKMMEKQALPFGQNNNLTKCLMTVVVSATFTNPEFLTFMTTSREVEVVNEWTEYIFNLALNIRRTQHGVLYYMEKLMAPLRYANSLTYITIDLIARTIVPSEQNKDEYDHVRNTLRNTKVFSKRKCINCAELTDDDIFEIYVAITEREEIQQIFNRRTRDRKTRRAQGFMSMKRIERFLNKVQRDPRQNEVLYPMANWDTIRKLLGTFNKNLDYLTSDGFAKYLLSDENVEITNYSLRLVEENMHEPLSCYYINSSHNSYLKGAQIYHARYFCSDPSTSADVEIYRQILLSGCRCVEIDCWDGSDGEPIVTHGPTEITFIEPVLFKDVCMAIAECAFKTSEYPVCISVENHCCSMQQTKMARIFLECFGDMLLREPIPGYPLEAGVSLPSPYKLRRKILIKARKKERFPAERKGSLVTQTSRGVLQYFFVSYD
;
A
#
# COMPACT_ATOMS: atom_id res chain seq x y z
N MET A 1 1.88 -28.46 -12.52
CA MET A 1 1.98 -27.01 -12.17
C MET A 1 2.53 -26.35 -13.42
N ASP A 2 1.65 -26.12 -14.39
CA ASP A 2 2.05 -25.61 -15.70
C ASP A 2 2.31 -24.10 -15.68
N ASN A 3 3.25 -23.70 -16.53
CA ASN A 3 3.88 -22.40 -16.66
C ASN A 3 2.95 -21.25 -17.11
N GLU A 4 1.64 -21.37 -16.97
CA GLU A 4 0.76 -20.20 -16.98
C GLU A 4 0.60 -19.70 -15.54
N ARG A 5 1.61 -18.96 -15.08
CA ARG A 5 1.34 -17.98 -14.02
C ARG A 5 0.30 -17.03 -14.60
N GLN A 6 -0.98 -17.27 -14.32
CA GLN A 6 -1.99 -16.22 -14.34
C GLN A 6 -1.32 -15.03 -13.67
N LYS A 7 -1.04 -13.97 -14.43
CA LYS A 7 -0.55 -12.73 -13.84
C LYS A 7 -1.67 -12.32 -12.89
N LEU A 8 -1.48 -12.58 -11.60
CA LEU A 8 -2.50 -12.33 -10.59
C LEU A 8 -2.60 -10.82 -10.48
N HIS A 9 -3.55 -10.24 -11.21
CA HIS A 9 -3.86 -8.81 -11.18
C HIS A 9 -4.95 -8.48 -10.15
N GLY A 10 -5.63 -9.50 -9.60
CA GLY A 10 -6.73 -9.31 -8.67
C GLY A 10 -7.15 -10.58 -7.94
N LEU A 11 -7.98 -10.36 -6.91
CA LEU A 11 -8.69 -11.37 -6.15
C LEU A 11 -10.07 -11.61 -6.78
N PHE A 12 -10.38 -12.88 -6.99
CA PHE A 12 -11.67 -13.35 -7.47
C PHE A 12 -12.51 -13.79 -6.28
N VAL A 13 -13.69 -13.20 -6.14
CA VAL A 13 -14.61 -13.47 -5.04
C VAL A 13 -15.93 -13.92 -5.63
N ILE A 14 -16.38 -15.12 -5.28
CA ILE A 14 -17.69 -15.62 -5.68
C ILE A 14 -18.63 -15.46 -4.50
N LYS A 15 -19.73 -14.73 -4.71
CA LYS A 15 -20.78 -14.56 -3.71
C LYS A 15 -22.13 -14.69 -4.40
N ASP A 16 -22.98 -15.57 -3.90
CA ASP A 16 -24.33 -15.80 -4.43
C ASP A 16 -24.36 -16.09 -5.95
N ASN A 17 -23.38 -16.88 -6.43
CA ASN A 17 -23.12 -17.19 -7.86
C ASN A 17 -22.73 -15.99 -8.75
N GLU A 18 -22.48 -14.83 -8.16
CA GLU A 18 -21.91 -13.67 -8.83
C GLU A 18 -20.41 -13.59 -8.63
N TYR A 19 -19.70 -13.18 -9.68
CA TYR A 19 -18.25 -13.01 -9.69
C TYR A 19 -17.92 -11.55 -9.41
N TYR A 20 -17.17 -11.33 -8.34
CA TYR A 20 -16.61 -10.05 -7.96
C TYR A 20 -15.11 -10.10 -8.18
N TYR A 21 -14.57 -8.99 -8.67
CA TYR A 21 -13.14 -8.84 -8.88
C TYR A 21 -12.64 -7.63 -8.09
N ARG A 22 -11.48 -7.78 -7.45
CA ARG A 22 -10.78 -6.69 -6.76
C ARG A 22 -9.34 -6.68 -7.20
N TYR A 23 -8.83 -5.54 -7.67
CA TYR A 23 -7.43 -5.45 -8.06
C TYR A 23 -6.52 -5.57 -6.85
N LEU A 24 -5.43 -6.33 -6.99
CA LEU A 24 -4.43 -6.47 -5.91
C LEU A 24 -3.76 -5.14 -5.56
N SER A 25 -3.69 -4.20 -6.52
CA SER A 25 -3.19 -2.84 -6.29
C SER A 25 -4.01 -2.03 -5.31
N ASP A 26 -5.28 -2.38 -5.14
CA ASP A 26 -6.25 -1.62 -4.34
C ASP A 26 -6.33 -2.19 -2.91
N ILE A 27 -5.72 -3.35 -2.68
CA ILE A 27 -5.63 -3.98 -1.36
C ILE A 27 -4.54 -3.27 -0.55
N VAL A 28 -4.97 -2.69 0.57
CA VAL A 28 -4.10 -1.94 1.49
C VAL A 28 -3.73 -2.74 2.73
N ASP A 29 -4.57 -3.72 3.09
CA ASP A 29 -4.36 -4.54 4.28
C ASP A 29 -5.02 -5.93 4.15
N VAL A 30 -4.49 -6.89 4.89
CA VAL A 30 -5.13 -8.19 5.11
C VAL A 30 -4.98 -8.57 6.58
N ARG A 31 -6.09 -8.94 7.20
CA ARG A 31 -6.22 -9.19 8.64
C ARG A 31 -6.72 -10.60 8.90
N LYS A 32 -6.33 -11.17 10.04
CA LYS A 32 -6.73 -12.51 10.47
C LYS A 32 -7.09 -12.55 11.94
N GLY A 33 -7.79 -13.60 12.35
CA GLY A 33 -8.06 -13.82 13.76
C GLY A 33 -8.99 -12.74 14.32
N LYS A 34 -8.70 -12.30 15.56
CA LYS A 34 -9.42 -11.20 16.22
C LYS A 34 -9.37 -9.87 15.43
N HIS A 35 -8.35 -9.67 14.59
CA HIS A 35 -8.19 -8.45 13.79
C HIS A 35 -9.00 -8.48 12.48
N ALA A 36 -9.50 -9.64 12.06
CA ALA A 36 -10.37 -9.74 10.90
C ALA A 36 -11.74 -9.09 11.15
N LEU A 37 -12.15 -8.95 12.41
CA LEU A 37 -13.39 -8.28 12.78
C LEU A 37 -13.16 -6.76 12.70
N SER A 38 -13.80 -6.09 11.74
CA SER A 38 -13.78 -4.63 11.66
C SER A 38 -14.33 -4.02 12.97
N TYR A 39 -13.64 -2.99 13.49
CA TYR A 39 -14.05 -2.26 14.70
C TYR A 39 -15.37 -1.50 14.51
N SER A 40 -15.82 -1.25 13.28
CA SER A 40 -17.02 -0.45 12.98
C SER A 40 -18.32 -1.25 12.89
N GLY A 41 -18.30 -2.55 13.18
CA GLY A 41 -19.51 -3.38 13.22
C GLY A 41 -19.46 -4.36 14.37
N SER A 42 -20.30 -4.14 15.40
CA SER A 42 -20.48 -5.01 16.57
C SER A 42 -20.16 -6.50 16.26
N PRO A 43 -19.05 -7.04 16.80
CA PRO A 43 -18.61 -8.42 16.54
C PRO A 43 -19.68 -9.47 16.89
N ARG A 44 -20.58 -9.12 17.81
CA ARG A 44 -21.63 -10.03 18.29
C ARG A 44 -22.65 -10.34 17.21
N ASN A 45 -23.06 -9.35 16.40
CA ASN A 45 -24.16 -9.55 15.45
C ASN A 45 -23.75 -10.30 14.17
N MET A 46 -22.54 -10.09 13.65
CA MET A 46 -22.07 -10.82 12.46
C MET A 46 -21.72 -12.27 12.78
N THR A 47 -20.98 -12.50 13.86
CA THR A 47 -20.60 -13.86 14.28
C THR A 47 -21.84 -14.70 14.60
N GLN A 48 -22.83 -14.11 15.28
CA GLN A 48 -24.09 -14.77 15.61
C GLN A 48 -24.95 -15.05 14.36
N LYS A 49 -25.09 -14.10 13.44
CA LYS A 49 -25.80 -14.33 12.15
C LYS A 49 -25.10 -15.34 11.24
N MET A 50 -23.76 -15.40 11.26
CA MET A 50 -22.98 -16.40 10.52
C MET A 50 -23.12 -17.80 11.14
N MET A 51 -23.11 -17.89 12.49
CA MET A 51 -23.40 -19.14 13.22
C MET A 51 -24.82 -19.66 12.93
N GLU A 52 -25.82 -18.77 12.82
CA GLU A 52 -27.22 -19.15 12.57
C GLU A 52 -27.47 -19.60 11.12
N LYS A 53 -26.76 -19.04 10.13
CA LYS A 53 -26.95 -19.35 8.70
C LYS A 53 -26.18 -20.56 8.19
N GLN A 54 -25.07 -20.93 8.82
CA GLN A 54 -24.26 -22.08 8.41
C GLN A 54 -24.14 -23.03 9.60
N ALA A 55 -24.81 -24.18 9.53
CA ALA A 55 -24.62 -25.29 10.46
C ALA A 55 -23.17 -25.77 10.39
N LEU A 56 -22.29 -25.15 11.19
CA LEU A 56 -20.85 -25.38 11.11
C LEU A 56 -20.49 -26.72 11.80
N PRO A 57 -19.54 -27.50 11.23
CA PRO A 57 -19.07 -28.76 11.81
C PRO A 57 -18.11 -28.56 13.01
N PHE A 58 -17.94 -27.33 13.49
CA PHE A 58 -17.03 -27.00 14.59
C PHE A 58 -17.83 -26.86 15.88
N GLY A 59 -17.67 -27.85 16.77
CA GLY A 59 -18.32 -27.89 18.08
C GLY A 59 -18.09 -26.63 18.91
N GLN A 60 -18.90 -26.47 19.96
CA GLN A 60 -19.07 -25.28 20.81
C GLN A 60 -17.79 -24.65 21.45
N ASN A 61 -16.59 -25.19 21.21
CA ASN A 61 -15.35 -24.79 21.88
C ASN A 61 -14.20 -24.33 20.96
N ASN A 62 -14.36 -24.19 19.64
CA ASN A 62 -13.31 -23.65 18.78
C ASN A 62 -13.49 -22.15 18.48
N ASN A 63 -12.42 -21.38 18.70
CA ASN A 63 -12.35 -19.93 18.57
C ASN A 63 -12.53 -19.50 17.09
N LEU A 64 -13.79 -19.38 16.64
CA LEU A 64 -14.20 -19.02 15.28
C LEU A 64 -13.48 -17.82 14.68
N THR A 65 -13.03 -16.88 15.52
CA THR A 65 -12.23 -15.73 15.07
C THR A 65 -10.98 -16.15 14.31
N LYS A 66 -10.36 -17.28 14.68
CA LYS A 66 -9.19 -17.83 14.01
C LYS A 66 -9.46 -18.25 12.56
N CYS A 67 -10.71 -18.56 12.23
CA CYS A 67 -11.12 -18.96 10.88
C CYS A 67 -11.41 -17.76 9.97
N LEU A 68 -11.30 -16.53 10.46
CA LEU A 68 -11.64 -15.32 9.74
C LEU A 68 -10.41 -14.65 9.11
N MET A 69 -10.59 -14.21 7.88
CA MET A 69 -9.69 -13.33 7.14
C MET A 69 -10.48 -12.12 6.65
N THR A 70 -9.93 -10.92 6.73
CA THR A 70 -10.52 -9.73 6.10
C THR A 70 -9.50 -9.08 5.18
N VAL A 71 -9.89 -8.91 3.92
CA VAL A 71 -9.16 -8.14 2.92
C VAL A 71 -9.70 -6.71 2.94
N VAL A 72 -8.81 -5.74 3.11
CA VAL A 72 -9.17 -4.32 3.13
C VAL A 72 -8.75 -3.69 1.82
N VAL A 73 -9.73 -3.16 1.09
CA VAL A 73 -9.55 -2.48 -0.19
C VAL A 73 -9.77 -1.00 0.02
N SER A 74 -8.94 -0.14 -0.55
CA SER A 74 -9.07 1.30 -0.35
C SER A 74 -8.57 2.06 -1.57
N ALA A 75 -9.47 2.84 -2.17
CA ALA A 75 -9.12 3.83 -3.18
C ALA A 75 -8.60 5.13 -2.55
N THR A 76 -9.01 5.41 -1.30
CA THR A 76 -8.61 6.59 -0.51
C THR A 76 -8.39 6.20 0.95
N PHE A 77 -7.44 6.87 1.62
CA PHE A 77 -7.10 6.61 3.03
C PHE A 77 -8.29 6.62 3.98
N THR A 78 -9.32 7.38 3.66
CA THR A 78 -10.43 7.67 4.57
C THR A 78 -11.57 6.67 4.45
N ASN A 79 -11.73 5.98 3.32
CA ASN A 79 -12.92 5.16 3.05
C ASN A 79 -12.55 3.73 2.59
N PRO A 80 -11.99 2.89 3.49
CA PRO A 80 -11.72 1.49 3.18
C PRO A 80 -13.00 0.64 3.10
N GLU A 81 -13.03 -0.29 2.14
CA GLU A 81 -13.99 -1.39 2.02
C GLU A 81 -13.41 -2.66 2.67
N PHE A 82 -14.25 -3.42 3.36
CA PHE A 82 -13.86 -4.63 4.07
C PHE A 82 -14.55 -5.86 3.47
N LEU A 83 -13.75 -6.83 3.03
CA LEU A 83 -14.21 -8.12 2.52
C LEU A 83 -13.81 -9.22 3.50
N THR A 84 -14.75 -9.71 4.29
CA THR A 84 -14.51 -10.75 5.30
C THR A 84 -14.85 -12.13 4.77
N PHE A 85 -13.91 -13.04 4.91
CA PHE A 85 -13.95 -14.44 4.50
C PHE A 85 -13.85 -15.33 5.74
N MET A 86 -14.51 -16.47 5.68
CA MET A 86 -14.37 -17.54 6.66
C MET A 86 -13.90 -18.80 5.93
N THR A 87 -12.84 -19.43 6.44
CA THR A 87 -12.38 -20.71 5.86
C THR A 87 -13.38 -21.83 6.15
N THR A 88 -13.61 -22.68 5.16
CA THR A 88 -14.33 -23.95 5.34
C THR A 88 -13.39 -25.09 5.72
N SER A 89 -12.07 -24.87 5.64
CA SER A 89 -11.06 -25.83 6.06
C SER A 89 -11.09 -26.03 7.58
N ARG A 90 -10.76 -27.24 8.01
CA ARG A 90 -10.50 -27.55 9.42
C ARG A 90 -9.13 -27.04 9.89
N GLU A 91 -8.26 -26.73 8.95
CA GLU A 91 -6.92 -26.20 9.17
C GLU A 91 -6.99 -24.66 9.20
N VAL A 92 -6.76 -24.11 10.39
CA VAL A 92 -6.75 -22.67 10.63
C VAL A 92 -5.53 -22.02 9.99
N GLU A 93 -4.47 -22.80 9.77
CA GLU A 93 -3.20 -22.42 9.16
C GLU A 93 -3.40 -21.84 7.75
N VAL A 94 -4.42 -22.32 7.02
CA VAL A 94 -4.80 -21.79 5.71
C VAL A 94 -5.08 -20.28 5.77
N VAL A 95 -5.72 -19.79 6.84
CA VAL A 95 -5.99 -18.35 7.01
C VAL A 95 -4.68 -17.57 7.15
N ASN A 96 -3.67 -18.14 7.81
CA ASN A 96 -2.36 -17.50 7.95
C ASN A 96 -1.66 -17.37 6.59
N GLU A 97 -1.61 -18.47 5.84
CA GLU A 97 -0.97 -18.52 4.52
C GLU A 97 -1.61 -17.53 3.55
N TRP A 98 -2.93 -17.53 3.44
CA TRP A 98 -3.66 -16.61 2.57
C TRP A 98 -3.47 -15.14 2.98
N THR A 99 -3.50 -14.85 4.28
CA THR A 99 -3.29 -13.49 4.78
C THR A 99 -1.90 -12.98 4.41
N GLU A 100 -0.86 -13.78 4.64
CA GLU A 100 0.52 -13.40 4.36
C GLU A 100 0.78 -13.33 2.85
N TYR A 101 0.26 -14.29 2.09
CA TYR A 101 0.41 -14.32 0.64
C TYR A 101 -0.25 -13.12 -0.04
N ILE A 102 -1.54 -12.86 0.23
CA ILE A 102 -2.26 -11.74 -0.39
C ILE A 102 -1.61 -10.42 0.02
N PHE A 103 -1.30 -10.23 1.30
CA PHE A 103 -0.71 -8.99 1.78
C PHE A 103 0.64 -8.70 1.11
N ASN A 104 1.53 -9.70 1.06
CA ASN A 104 2.84 -9.53 0.44
C ASN A 104 2.75 -9.31 -1.07
N LEU A 105 1.84 -10.01 -1.75
CA LEU A 105 1.61 -9.84 -3.18
C LEU A 105 1.08 -8.43 -3.49
N ALA A 106 0.05 -7.99 -2.78
CA ALA A 106 -0.52 -6.65 -2.91
C ALA A 106 0.51 -5.55 -2.61
N LEU A 107 1.28 -5.71 -1.53
CA LEU A 107 2.32 -4.77 -1.14
C LEU A 107 3.43 -4.68 -2.20
N ASN A 108 3.84 -5.80 -2.78
CA ASN A 108 4.84 -5.83 -3.85
C ASN A 108 4.33 -5.13 -5.11
N ILE A 109 3.10 -5.42 -5.54
CA ILE A 109 2.47 -4.76 -6.69
C ILE A 109 2.39 -3.24 -6.46
N ARG A 110 1.96 -2.80 -5.28
CA ARG A 110 1.87 -1.37 -4.95
C ARG A 110 3.23 -0.65 -4.87
N ARG A 111 4.31 -1.39 -4.65
CA ARG A 111 5.68 -0.86 -4.58
C ARG A 111 6.44 -0.97 -5.89
N THR A 112 5.83 -1.60 -6.90
CA THR A 112 6.45 -1.82 -8.20
C THR A 112 5.91 -0.78 -9.17
N GLN A 113 6.83 -0.03 -9.77
CA GLN A 113 6.55 0.76 -10.96
C GLN A 113 6.43 -0.18 -12.15
N HIS A 114 5.33 0.02 -12.89
CA HIS A 114 4.97 -0.80 -14.02
C HIS A 114 4.86 0.05 -15.29
N GLY A 115 5.16 -0.55 -16.43
CA GLY A 115 4.95 0.04 -17.74
C GLY A 115 3.47 0.07 -18.13
N VAL A 116 3.17 0.76 -19.22
CA VAL A 116 1.81 0.91 -19.75
C VAL A 116 1.14 -0.43 -20.05
N LEU A 117 1.88 -1.42 -20.56
CA LEU A 117 1.32 -2.72 -20.90
C LEU A 117 0.76 -3.45 -19.68
N TYR A 118 1.40 -3.34 -18.52
CA TYR A 118 0.87 -3.92 -17.28
C TYR A 118 -0.52 -3.37 -16.95
N TYR A 119 -0.74 -2.05 -17.12
CA TYR A 119 -2.05 -1.44 -16.83
C TYR A 119 -3.11 -1.88 -17.84
N MET A 120 -2.74 -2.09 -19.11
CA MET A 120 -3.65 -2.66 -20.10
C MET A 120 -3.99 -4.13 -19.80
N GLU A 121 -2.99 -4.93 -19.41
CA GLU A 121 -3.21 -6.31 -18.97
C GLU A 121 -4.08 -6.37 -17.71
N LYS A 122 -3.81 -5.51 -16.73
CA LYS A 122 -4.60 -5.33 -15.51
C LYS A 122 -6.05 -5.01 -15.87
N LEU A 123 -6.28 -4.05 -16.78
CA LEU A 123 -7.62 -3.65 -17.22
C LEU A 123 -8.39 -4.81 -17.88
N MET A 124 -7.70 -5.66 -18.65
CA MET A 124 -8.29 -6.81 -19.33
C MET A 124 -8.40 -8.06 -18.46
N ALA A 125 -7.72 -8.11 -17.31
CA ALA A 125 -7.69 -9.27 -16.44
C ALA A 125 -9.09 -9.75 -15.99
N PRO A 126 -10.08 -8.88 -15.68
CA PRO A 126 -11.42 -9.35 -15.38
C PRO A 126 -12.09 -10.08 -16.55
N LEU A 127 -11.86 -9.62 -17.78
CA LEU A 127 -12.40 -10.23 -19.00
C LEU A 127 -11.70 -11.54 -19.38
N ARG A 128 -10.44 -11.72 -18.97
CA ARG A 128 -9.68 -12.94 -19.25
C ARG A 128 -9.87 -14.02 -18.17
N TYR A 129 -9.95 -13.61 -16.90
CA TYR A 129 -9.85 -14.53 -15.77
C TYR A 129 -11.04 -14.50 -14.81
N ALA A 130 -11.81 -13.40 -14.77
CA ALA A 130 -12.79 -13.12 -13.69
C ALA A 130 -14.26 -13.14 -14.14
N ASN A 131 -14.61 -14.00 -15.08
CA ASN A 131 -15.97 -14.01 -15.60
C ASN A 131 -16.44 -15.42 -15.90
N SER A 132 -17.76 -15.60 -15.89
CA SER A 132 -18.43 -16.82 -16.34
C SER A 132 -18.57 -16.88 -17.87
N LEU A 133 -17.95 -15.96 -18.61
CA LEU A 133 -18.11 -15.86 -20.05
C LEU A 133 -17.17 -16.84 -20.74
N THR A 134 -17.70 -17.58 -21.70
CA THR A 134 -16.89 -18.32 -22.67
C THR A 134 -16.34 -17.40 -23.76
N TYR A 135 -17.02 -16.28 -24.03
CA TYR A 135 -16.69 -15.37 -25.13
C TYR A 135 -16.67 -13.91 -24.68
N ILE A 136 -15.69 -13.16 -25.19
CA ILE A 136 -15.55 -11.72 -25.00
C ILE A 136 -16.02 -11.02 -26.28
N THR A 137 -16.99 -10.12 -26.17
CA THR A 137 -17.48 -9.32 -27.32
C THR A 137 -16.71 -8.01 -27.46
N ILE A 138 -16.73 -7.44 -28.66
CA ILE A 138 -16.16 -6.10 -28.92
C ILE A 138 -16.75 -5.05 -27.98
N ASP A 139 -18.07 -5.07 -27.77
CA ASP A 139 -18.77 -4.14 -26.88
C ASP A 139 -18.30 -4.27 -25.41
N LEU A 140 -17.92 -5.47 -24.98
CA LEU A 140 -17.42 -5.68 -23.62
C LEU A 140 -16.01 -5.08 -23.44
N ILE A 141 -15.11 -5.28 -24.40
CA ILE A 141 -13.78 -4.66 -24.40
C ILE A 141 -13.91 -3.13 -24.47
N ALA A 142 -14.74 -2.62 -25.39
CA ALA A 142 -14.95 -1.18 -25.55
C ALA A 142 -15.46 -0.53 -24.26
N ARG A 143 -16.46 -1.11 -23.59
CA ARG A 143 -16.98 -0.61 -22.31
C ARG A 143 -15.95 -0.67 -21.18
N THR A 144 -15.05 -1.65 -21.23
CA THR A 144 -13.97 -1.78 -20.24
C THR A 144 -12.93 -0.68 -20.39
N ILE A 145 -12.65 -0.26 -21.62
CA ILE A 145 -11.69 0.82 -21.93
C ILE A 145 -12.31 2.20 -21.69
N VAL A 146 -13.49 2.44 -22.26
CA VAL A 146 -14.25 3.69 -22.14
C VAL A 146 -15.71 3.33 -21.89
N PRO A 147 -16.25 3.53 -20.67
CA PRO A 147 -17.67 3.35 -20.41
C PRO A 147 -18.50 4.31 -21.27
N SER A 148 -19.52 3.79 -21.97
CA SER A 148 -20.35 4.56 -22.91
C SER A 148 -21.10 5.73 -22.25
N GLU A 149 -21.36 5.61 -20.95
CA GLU A 149 -22.01 6.60 -20.10
C GLU A 149 -21.08 7.79 -19.79
N GLN A 150 -19.77 7.59 -19.88
CA GLN A 150 -18.76 8.62 -19.65
C GLN A 150 -18.44 9.40 -20.92
N ASN A 151 -18.22 8.68 -22.04
CA ASN A 151 -17.93 9.30 -23.33
C ASN A 151 -18.39 8.42 -24.50
N LYS A 152 -19.51 8.80 -25.12
CA LYS A 152 -20.11 8.02 -26.21
C LYS A 152 -19.28 8.04 -27.50
N ASP A 153 -18.70 9.19 -27.85
CA ASP A 153 -17.95 9.34 -29.09
C ASP A 153 -16.65 8.53 -29.05
N GLU A 154 -15.94 8.57 -27.91
CA GLU A 154 -14.76 7.72 -27.68
C GLU A 154 -15.13 6.23 -27.63
N TYR A 155 -16.24 5.87 -26.97
CA TYR A 155 -16.73 4.50 -26.97
C TYR A 155 -16.99 3.99 -28.40
N ASP A 156 -17.69 4.76 -29.23
CA ASP A 156 -18.00 4.40 -30.61
C ASP A 156 -16.73 4.33 -31.48
N HIS A 157 -15.76 5.22 -31.24
CA HIS A 157 -14.44 5.16 -31.88
C HIS A 157 -13.71 3.86 -31.51
N VAL A 158 -13.51 3.57 -30.22
CA VAL A 158 -12.85 2.34 -29.73
C VAL A 158 -13.52 1.11 -30.31
N ARG A 159 -14.85 1.05 -30.25
CA ARG A 159 -15.64 -0.07 -30.76
C ARG A 159 -15.42 -0.29 -32.26
N ASN A 160 -15.40 0.77 -33.06
CA ASN A 160 -15.17 0.67 -34.50
C ASN A 160 -13.72 0.27 -34.83
N THR A 161 -12.76 0.80 -34.10
CA THR A 161 -11.34 0.43 -34.22
C THR A 161 -11.13 -1.06 -33.92
N LEU A 162 -11.71 -1.57 -32.84
CA LEU A 162 -11.63 -2.99 -32.46
C LEU A 162 -12.12 -3.95 -33.55
N ARG A 163 -13.18 -3.59 -34.30
CA ARG A 163 -13.71 -4.42 -35.41
C ARG A 163 -12.69 -4.68 -36.52
N ASN A 164 -11.74 -3.76 -36.69
CA ASN A 164 -10.74 -3.81 -37.74
C ASN A 164 -9.42 -4.44 -37.29
N THR A 165 -9.29 -4.81 -36.01
CA THR A 165 -8.12 -5.52 -35.48
C THR A 165 -8.09 -6.97 -35.96
N LYS A 166 -6.89 -7.56 -36.02
CA LYS A 166 -6.69 -8.98 -36.32
C LYS A 166 -7.20 -9.86 -35.19
N VAL A 167 -7.17 -9.37 -33.95
CA VAL A 167 -7.72 -10.05 -32.77
C VAL A 167 -9.15 -10.53 -33.05
N PHE A 168 -10.00 -9.67 -33.59
CA PHE A 168 -11.36 -10.05 -33.93
C PHE A 168 -11.49 -10.65 -35.34
N SER A 169 -10.61 -10.35 -36.30
CA SER A 169 -10.64 -10.96 -37.65
C SER A 169 -12.03 -10.95 -38.30
N LYS A 170 -12.77 -9.83 -38.18
CA LYS A 170 -14.18 -9.65 -38.62
C LYS A 170 -15.24 -10.45 -37.83
N ARG A 171 -14.85 -11.16 -36.76
CA ARG A 171 -15.76 -11.79 -35.79
C ARG A 171 -16.28 -10.74 -34.80
N LYS A 172 -17.42 -11.02 -34.16
CA LYS A 172 -18.01 -10.14 -33.13
C LYS A 172 -17.53 -10.45 -31.71
N CYS A 173 -16.94 -11.63 -31.52
CA CYS A 173 -16.43 -12.11 -30.26
C CYS A 173 -15.24 -13.07 -30.47
N ILE A 174 -14.48 -13.27 -29.40
CA ILE A 174 -13.38 -14.25 -29.28
C ILE A 174 -13.58 -15.10 -28.03
N ASN A 175 -12.98 -16.28 -27.96
CA ASN A 175 -13.00 -17.05 -26.72
C ASN A 175 -12.15 -16.32 -25.66
N CYS A 176 -12.59 -16.27 -24.41
CA CYS A 176 -11.83 -15.60 -23.34
C CYS A 176 -10.45 -16.21 -23.12
N ALA A 177 -10.30 -17.53 -23.31
CA ALA A 177 -9.04 -18.25 -23.19
C ALA A 177 -8.08 -17.97 -24.36
N GLU A 178 -8.57 -17.44 -25.49
CA GLU A 178 -7.76 -17.09 -26.66
C GLU A 178 -7.13 -15.69 -26.56
N LEU A 179 -7.56 -14.85 -25.61
CA LEU A 179 -7.03 -13.49 -25.47
C LEU A 179 -5.60 -13.52 -24.90
N THR A 180 -4.60 -13.29 -25.75
CA THR A 180 -3.18 -13.28 -25.38
C THR A 180 -2.65 -11.88 -25.05
N ASP A 181 -1.46 -11.81 -24.45
CA ASP A 181 -0.77 -10.54 -24.19
C ASP A 181 -0.43 -9.79 -25.51
N ASP A 182 -0.16 -10.54 -26.59
CA ASP A 182 0.06 -9.97 -27.93
C ASP A 182 -1.23 -9.34 -28.49
N ASP A 183 -2.40 -9.95 -28.23
CA ASP A 183 -3.70 -9.38 -28.62
C ASP A 183 -4.00 -8.11 -27.84
N ILE A 184 -3.69 -8.07 -26.53
CA ILE A 184 -3.85 -6.88 -25.69
C ILE A 184 -2.95 -5.74 -26.20
N PHE A 185 -1.71 -6.06 -26.58
CA PHE A 185 -0.81 -5.10 -27.21
C PHE A 185 -1.35 -4.58 -28.56
N GLU A 186 -1.88 -5.47 -29.41
CA GLU A 186 -2.46 -5.08 -30.69
C GLU A 186 -3.66 -4.14 -30.50
N ILE A 187 -4.55 -4.47 -29.56
CA ILE A 187 -5.69 -3.63 -29.17
C ILE A 187 -5.20 -2.25 -28.70
N TYR A 188 -4.19 -2.20 -27.83
CA TYR A 188 -3.62 -0.95 -27.34
C TYR A 188 -3.11 -0.07 -28.49
N VAL A 189 -2.28 -0.62 -29.38
CA VAL A 189 -1.70 0.13 -30.50
C VAL A 189 -2.77 0.59 -31.48
N ALA A 190 -3.77 -0.25 -31.76
CA ALA A 190 -4.85 0.10 -32.67
C ALA A 190 -5.68 1.28 -32.15
N ILE A 191 -5.97 1.32 -30.85
CA ILE A 191 -6.80 2.38 -30.25
C ILE A 191 -6.02 3.68 -30.05
N THR A 192 -4.74 3.59 -29.71
CA THR A 192 -3.96 4.77 -29.33
C THR A 192 -3.18 5.38 -30.48
N GLU A 193 -3.10 4.71 -31.63
CA GLU A 193 -2.49 5.21 -32.88
C GLU A 193 -1.14 5.91 -32.64
N ARG A 194 -0.20 5.22 -31.96
CA ARG A 194 1.09 5.77 -31.49
C ARG A 194 2.10 6.07 -32.60
N GLU A 195 1.74 6.98 -33.50
CA GLU A 195 2.57 7.38 -34.65
C GLU A 195 3.95 7.90 -34.23
N GLU A 196 4.05 8.55 -33.07
CA GLU A 196 5.31 9.06 -32.55
C GLU A 196 6.29 7.95 -32.20
N ILE A 197 5.81 6.79 -31.71
CA ILE A 197 6.68 5.62 -31.48
C ILE A 197 7.25 5.14 -32.82
N GLN A 198 6.42 5.07 -33.85
CA GLN A 198 6.85 4.69 -35.20
C GLN A 198 7.86 5.70 -35.78
N GLN A 199 7.64 7.00 -35.57
CA GLN A 199 8.56 8.05 -35.99
C GLN A 199 9.91 7.95 -35.27
N ILE A 200 9.91 7.69 -33.96
CA ILE A 200 11.14 7.45 -33.19
C ILE A 200 11.87 6.23 -33.75
N PHE A 201 11.18 5.12 -33.95
CA PHE A 201 11.77 3.90 -34.52
C PHE A 201 12.40 4.18 -35.89
N ASN A 202 11.67 4.84 -36.80
CA ASN A 202 12.15 5.20 -38.13
C ASN A 202 13.39 6.10 -38.07
N ARG A 203 13.41 7.07 -37.15
CA ARG A 203 14.57 7.95 -36.93
C ARG A 203 15.80 7.18 -36.45
N ARG A 204 15.61 6.19 -35.58
CA ARG A 204 16.69 5.36 -35.02
C ARG A 204 17.18 4.28 -35.99
N THR A 205 16.35 3.87 -36.95
CA THR A 205 16.68 2.85 -37.96
C THR A 205 17.02 3.43 -39.33
N ARG A 206 17.10 4.77 -39.44
CA ARG A 206 17.46 5.46 -40.69
C ARG A 206 18.85 5.07 -41.15
N ASP A 207 18.96 4.63 -42.40
CA ASP A 207 20.23 4.39 -43.04
C ASP A 207 20.98 5.72 -43.27
N ARG A 208 22.29 5.73 -43.03
CA ARG A 208 23.09 6.95 -43.17
C ARG A 208 23.29 7.38 -44.62
N LYS A 209 23.35 6.42 -45.55
CA LYS A 209 23.56 6.65 -46.99
C LYS A 209 22.24 6.90 -47.71
N THR A 210 21.29 5.99 -47.58
CA THR A 210 20.02 6.04 -48.33
C THR A 210 18.97 6.93 -47.67
N ARG A 211 19.18 7.33 -46.40
CA ARG A 211 18.24 8.12 -45.60
C ARG A 211 16.85 7.48 -45.45
N ARG A 212 16.69 6.20 -45.80
CA ARG A 212 15.46 5.42 -45.63
C ARG A 212 15.48 4.66 -44.31
N ALA A 213 14.31 4.46 -43.70
CA ALA A 213 14.16 3.57 -42.55
C ALA A 213 14.34 2.11 -43.02
N GLN A 214 15.10 1.31 -42.27
CA GLN A 214 15.38 -0.08 -42.66
C GLN A 214 14.29 -1.07 -42.23
N GLY A 215 13.28 -0.64 -41.47
CA GLY A 215 12.20 -1.52 -40.97
C GLY A 215 12.60 -2.42 -39.80
N PHE A 216 13.89 -2.47 -39.45
CA PHE A 216 14.41 -3.21 -38.30
C PHE A 216 15.55 -2.44 -37.62
N MET A 217 15.76 -2.72 -36.33
CA MET A 217 16.86 -2.21 -35.54
C MET A 217 17.85 -3.34 -35.24
N SER A 218 19.03 -3.31 -35.88
CA SER A 218 20.12 -4.26 -35.64
C SER A 218 20.64 -4.21 -34.19
N MET A 219 21.24 -5.30 -33.69
CA MET A 219 21.96 -5.36 -32.40
C MET A 219 22.76 -4.09 -32.06
N LYS A 220 23.65 -3.65 -32.95
CA LYS A 220 24.50 -2.46 -32.76
C LYS A 220 23.72 -1.15 -32.58
N ARG A 221 22.53 -1.05 -33.17
CA ARG A 221 21.64 0.12 -33.01
C ARG A 221 20.88 0.04 -31.69
N ILE A 222 20.46 -1.14 -31.26
CA ILE A 222 19.84 -1.37 -29.95
C ILE A 222 20.85 -1.01 -28.85
N GLU A 223 22.09 -1.52 -28.94
CA GLU A 223 23.18 -1.20 -28.03
C GLU A 223 23.38 0.31 -27.90
N ARG A 224 23.46 1.02 -29.03
CA ARG A 224 23.58 2.48 -29.04
C ARG A 224 22.36 3.15 -28.41
N PHE A 225 21.16 2.67 -28.70
CA PHE A 225 19.93 3.24 -28.16
C PHE A 225 19.89 3.11 -26.63
N LEU A 226 20.13 1.91 -26.10
CA LEU A 226 20.15 1.68 -24.66
C LEU A 226 21.24 2.51 -23.97
N ASN A 227 22.47 2.48 -24.48
CA ASN A 227 23.62 3.07 -23.79
C ASN A 227 23.79 4.58 -24.02
N LYS A 228 23.19 5.16 -25.06
CA LYS A 228 23.36 6.59 -25.40
C LYS A 228 22.06 7.40 -25.40
N VAL A 229 20.90 6.75 -25.35
CA VAL A 229 19.60 7.44 -25.37
C VAL A 229 18.83 7.16 -24.08
N GLN A 230 18.68 5.89 -23.72
CA GLN A 230 17.89 5.51 -22.52
C GLN A 230 18.68 5.68 -21.22
N ARG A 231 20.01 5.53 -21.26
CA ARG A 231 20.87 5.64 -20.08
C ARG A 231 21.02 7.08 -19.60
N ASP A 232 20.87 7.27 -18.28
CA ASP A 232 21.29 8.51 -17.62
C ASP A 232 22.82 8.65 -17.67
N PRO A 233 23.36 9.70 -18.32
CA PRO A 233 24.80 9.89 -18.46
C PRO A 233 25.55 10.11 -17.14
N ARG A 234 24.84 10.38 -16.03
CA ARG A 234 25.43 10.56 -14.69
C ARG A 234 25.72 9.24 -13.98
N GLN A 235 25.17 8.12 -14.47
CA GLN A 235 25.32 6.82 -13.83
C GLN A 235 26.75 6.28 -13.95
N ASN A 236 27.33 5.89 -12.82
CA ASN A 236 28.63 5.22 -12.77
C ASN A 236 28.60 3.90 -13.55
N GLU A 237 29.56 3.70 -14.46
CA GLU A 237 29.60 2.55 -15.38
C GLU A 237 29.98 1.23 -14.70
N VAL A 238 30.61 1.28 -13.53
CA VAL A 238 30.94 0.08 -12.74
C VAL A 238 29.72 -0.40 -11.96
N LEU A 239 29.01 0.52 -11.29
CA LEU A 239 27.80 0.21 -10.53
C LEU A 239 26.60 -0.11 -11.43
N TYR A 240 26.53 0.54 -12.59
CA TYR A 240 25.48 0.33 -13.60
C TYR A 240 26.14 0.01 -14.94
N PRO A 241 26.52 -1.25 -15.20
CA PRO A 241 27.15 -1.65 -16.45
C PRO A 241 26.33 -1.28 -17.68
N MET A 242 27.02 -0.97 -18.78
CA MET A 242 26.36 -0.74 -20.07
C MET A 242 25.72 -2.03 -20.60
N ALA A 243 24.63 -1.89 -21.35
CA ALA A 243 24.02 -3.00 -22.04
C ALA A 243 25.01 -3.61 -23.04
N ASN A 244 25.29 -4.90 -22.90
CA ASN A 244 26.12 -5.68 -23.81
C ASN A 244 25.24 -6.59 -24.69
N TRP A 245 25.88 -7.38 -25.54
CA TRP A 245 25.17 -8.22 -26.51
C TRP A 245 24.34 -9.32 -25.87
N ASP A 246 24.73 -9.83 -24.71
CA ASP A 246 23.96 -10.84 -23.97
C ASP A 246 22.69 -10.22 -23.37
N THR A 247 22.81 -9.03 -22.78
CA THR A 247 21.65 -8.28 -22.28
C THR A 247 20.68 -7.94 -23.42
N ILE A 248 21.21 -7.54 -24.59
CA ILE A 248 20.38 -7.24 -25.76
C ILE A 248 19.68 -8.50 -26.30
N ARG A 249 20.36 -9.65 -26.34
CA ARG A 249 19.72 -10.92 -26.74
C ARG A 249 18.58 -11.31 -25.80
N LYS A 250 18.74 -11.10 -24.49
CA LYS A 250 17.66 -11.31 -23.51
C LYS A 250 16.48 -10.39 -23.78
N LEU A 251 16.74 -9.09 -23.98
CA LEU A 251 15.70 -8.13 -24.35
C LEU A 251 14.95 -8.54 -25.63
N LEU A 252 15.69 -8.97 -26.65
CA LEU A 252 15.10 -9.44 -27.90
C LEU A 252 14.24 -10.69 -27.68
N GLY A 253 14.69 -11.65 -26.88
CA GLY A 253 13.91 -12.84 -26.54
C GLY A 253 12.61 -12.52 -25.80
N THR A 254 12.58 -11.42 -25.03
CA THR A 254 11.37 -10.96 -24.33
C THR A 254 10.38 -10.26 -25.26
N PHE A 255 10.85 -9.36 -26.14
CA PHE A 255 9.97 -8.47 -26.90
C PHE A 255 9.83 -8.82 -28.38
N ASN A 256 10.56 -9.81 -28.87
CA ASN A 256 10.57 -10.16 -30.28
C ASN A 256 10.70 -11.68 -30.49
N LYS A 257 10.22 -12.16 -31.64
CA LYS A 257 10.38 -13.57 -32.04
C LYS A 257 11.77 -13.85 -32.63
N ASN A 258 12.49 -12.82 -33.05
CA ASN A 258 13.81 -12.92 -33.66
C ASN A 258 14.89 -12.30 -32.72
N LEU A 259 16.02 -12.99 -32.60
CA LEU A 259 17.12 -12.62 -31.68
C LEU A 259 18.25 -11.79 -32.32
N ASP A 260 18.15 -11.48 -33.62
CA ASP A 260 19.17 -10.77 -34.40
C ASP A 260 18.84 -9.28 -34.62
N TYR A 261 17.55 -8.94 -34.59
CA TYR A 261 17.08 -7.56 -34.77
C TYR A 261 15.77 -7.31 -34.04
N LEU A 262 15.49 -6.05 -33.72
CA LEU A 262 14.23 -5.59 -33.12
C LEU A 262 13.31 -5.01 -34.20
N THR A 263 12.05 -5.45 -34.20
CA THR A 263 10.97 -4.92 -35.05
C THR A 263 10.39 -3.63 -34.47
N SER A 264 9.54 -2.93 -35.23
CA SER A 264 8.82 -1.75 -34.71
C SER A 264 7.93 -2.13 -33.52
N ASP A 265 7.18 -3.24 -33.64
CA ASP A 265 6.32 -3.74 -32.58
C ASP A 265 7.13 -4.14 -31.35
N GLY A 266 8.25 -4.85 -31.52
CA GLY A 266 9.12 -5.21 -30.41
C GLY A 266 9.72 -3.97 -29.72
N PHE A 267 10.02 -2.92 -30.48
CA PHE A 267 10.47 -1.64 -29.93
C PHE A 267 9.37 -0.95 -29.13
N ALA A 268 8.14 -0.91 -29.64
CA ALA A 268 6.98 -0.38 -28.92
C ALA A 268 6.72 -1.17 -27.64
N LYS A 269 6.75 -2.51 -27.69
CA LYS A 269 6.60 -3.38 -26.51
C LYS A 269 7.66 -3.08 -25.45
N TYR A 270 8.93 -2.97 -25.85
CA TYR A 270 10.01 -2.58 -24.93
C TYR A 270 9.71 -1.23 -24.25
N LEU A 271 9.40 -0.19 -25.04
CA LEU A 271 9.16 1.15 -24.50
C LEU A 271 7.99 1.21 -23.50
N LEU A 272 6.98 0.37 -23.69
CA LEU A 272 5.75 0.34 -22.88
C LEU A 272 5.81 -0.69 -21.73
N SER A 273 6.92 -1.42 -21.60
CA SER A 273 7.08 -2.49 -20.61
C SER A 273 7.74 -2.03 -19.31
N ASP A 274 7.74 -2.90 -18.31
CA ASP A 274 8.43 -2.73 -17.02
C ASP A 274 9.96 -2.57 -17.18
N GLU A 275 10.54 -3.00 -18.31
CA GLU A 275 11.97 -2.84 -18.61
C GLU A 275 12.35 -1.39 -19.03
N ASN A 276 11.36 -0.53 -19.23
CA ASN A 276 11.55 0.86 -19.66
C ASN A 276 10.72 1.86 -18.84
N VAL A 277 10.61 1.62 -17.53
CA VAL A 277 10.01 2.58 -16.58
C VAL A 277 10.96 3.74 -16.26
N GLU A 278 10.40 4.90 -15.97
CA GLU A 278 11.18 6.13 -15.70
C GLU A 278 12.10 6.00 -14.48
N ILE A 279 11.63 5.31 -13.44
CA ILE A 279 12.38 5.08 -12.20
C ILE A 279 12.46 3.57 -11.99
N THR A 280 13.69 3.05 -11.91
CA THR A 280 13.87 1.62 -11.67
C THR A 280 13.38 1.24 -10.28
N ASN A 281 12.76 0.07 -10.17
CA ASN A 281 12.28 -0.46 -8.90
C ASN A 281 13.39 -0.62 -7.85
N TYR A 282 14.64 -0.80 -8.27
CA TYR A 282 15.79 -0.83 -7.38
C TYR A 282 16.07 0.53 -6.72
N SER A 283 15.91 1.63 -7.47
CA SER A 283 16.13 2.99 -6.96
C SER A 283 15.14 3.42 -5.88
N LEU A 284 13.96 2.79 -5.84
CA LEU A 284 12.93 3.07 -4.84
C LEU A 284 13.02 2.18 -3.61
N ARG A 285 13.93 1.19 -3.60
CA ARG A 285 14.12 0.32 -2.44
C ARG A 285 14.91 1.07 -1.38
N LEU A 286 14.40 0.98 -0.16
CA LEU A 286 15.13 1.44 1.00
C LEU A 286 16.37 0.57 1.18
N VAL A 287 17.54 1.20 1.20
CA VAL A 287 18.86 0.58 1.37
C VAL A 287 19.20 0.61 2.87
N GLU A 288 19.36 -0.56 3.48
CA GLU A 288 19.59 -0.70 4.93
C GLU A 288 20.89 0.00 5.36
N GLU A 289 21.92 -0.06 4.53
CA GLU A 289 23.23 0.53 4.77
C GLU A 289 23.16 2.07 4.96
N ASN A 290 22.09 2.71 4.46
CA ASN A 290 21.86 4.14 4.62
C ASN A 290 21.09 4.49 5.91
N MET A 291 20.81 3.54 6.79
CA MET A 291 19.94 3.70 7.98
C MET A 291 20.73 3.77 9.30
N HIS A 292 22.03 4.03 9.21
CA HIS A 292 22.96 4.04 10.34
C HIS A 292 23.35 5.43 10.86
N GLU A 293 22.92 6.51 10.20
CA GLU A 293 23.12 7.88 10.69
C GLU A 293 22.17 8.22 11.84
N PRO A 294 22.44 9.26 12.66
CA PRO A 294 21.51 9.71 13.70
C PRO A 294 20.12 10.04 13.14
N LEU A 295 19.06 9.80 13.94
CA LEU A 295 17.67 10.02 13.52
C LEU A 295 17.40 11.44 12.98
N SER A 296 18.13 12.45 13.46
CA SER A 296 18.05 13.85 13.00
C SER A 296 18.51 14.09 11.56
N CYS A 297 19.14 13.10 10.91
CA CYS A 297 19.62 13.19 9.53
C CYS A 297 18.58 12.73 8.49
N TYR A 298 17.37 12.35 8.91
CA TYR A 298 16.34 11.76 8.05
C TYR A 298 15.10 12.64 7.95
N TYR A 299 14.53 12.73 6.75
CA TYR A 299 13.14 13.15 6.60
C TYR A 299 12.21 12.02 7.05
N ILE A 300 11.33 12.31 8.01
CA ILE A 300 10.41 11.34 8.60
C ILE A 300 9.01 11.65 8.09
N ASN A 301 8.40 10.70 7.37
CA ASN A 301 7.01 10.79 6.95
C ASN A 301 6.10 10.90 8.19
N SER A 302 5.37 12.01 8.32
CA SER A 302 4.70 12.43 9.55
C SER A 302 3.27 12.88 9.26
N SER A 303 2.34 12.49 10.13
CA SER A 303 0.91 12.79 10.03
C SER A 303 0.47 13.66 11.19
N HIS A 304 -0.28 14.71 10.89
CA HIS A 304 -0.82 15.68 11.84
C HIS A 304 -2.30 15.40 12.11
N ASN A 305 -2.74 15.52 13.37
CA ASN A 305 -4.09 15.16 13.82
C ASN A 305 -4.57 13.83 13.24
N SER A 306 -3.75 12.79 13.44
CA SER A 306 -3.85 11.53 12.68
C SER A 306 -5.18 10.81 12.84
N TYR A 307 -5.93 11.08 13.91
CA TYR A 307 -7.25 10.53 14.18
C TYR A 307 -8.35 11.14 13.30
N LEU A 308 -8.15 12.31 12.69
CA LEU A 308 -9.21 12.97 11.94
C LEU A 308 -9.40 12.38 10.54
N LYS A 309 -10.63 12.02 10.25
CA LYS A 309 -11.16 11.84 8.91
C LYS A 309 -11.96 13.08 8.56
N GLY A 310 -11.59 13.79 7.50
CA GLY A 310 -12.31 14.99 7.04
C GLY A 310 -11.76 16.31 7.59
N ALA A 311 -12.64 17.21 8.00
CA ALA A 311 -12.28 18.57 8.39
C ALA A 311 -11.81 18.69 9.86
N GLN A 312 -11.14 19.80 10.20
CA GLN A 312 -10.68 20.09 11.57
C GLN A 312 -11.83 20.33 12.56
N ILE A 313 -12.95 20.87 12.08
CA ILE A 313 -14.17 21.06 12.88
C ILE A 313 -15.34 20.44 12.12
N TYR A 314 -16.30 19.86 12.83
CA TYR A 314 -17.42 19.15 12.23
C TYR A 314 -18.21 20.02 11.24
N HIS A 315 -18.48 21.28 11.60
CA HIS A 315 -19.24 22.19 10.73
C HIS A 315 -18.50 22.61 9.45
N ALA A 316 -17.18 22.47 9.38
CA ALA A 316 -16.45 22.76 8.15
C ALA A 316 -16.71 21.72 7.05
N ARG A 317 -17.30 20.55 7.36
CA ARG A 317 -17.68 19.52 6.39
C ARG A 317 -18.58 20.03 5.27
N TYR A 318 -19.38 21.08 5.53
CA TYR A 318 -20.27 21.69 4.52
C TYR A 318 -19.51 22.45 3.42
N PHE A 319 -18.20 22.66 3.61
CA PHE A 319 -17.30 23.28 2.63
C PHE A 319 -16.28 22.29 2.06
N CYS A 320 -16.38 20.99 2.40
CA CYS A 320 -15.45 19.95 1.97
C CYS A 320 -16.06 19.03 0.90
N SER A 321 -15.21 18.45 0.04
CA SER A 321 -15.63 17.49 -0.98
C SER A 321 -16.06 16.14 -0.40
N ASP A 322 -15.51 15.75 0.76
CA ASP A 322 -15.97 14.60 1.53
C ASP A 322 -16.72 15.12 2.78
N PRO A 323 -18.04 14.88 2.89
CA PRO A 323 -18.83 15.37 4.03
C PRO A 323 -18.61 14.53 5.30
N SER A 324 -17.87 13.42 5.23
CA SER A 324 -17.52 12.65 6.43
C SER A 324 -16.49 13.41 7.25
N THR A 325 -16.84 13.76 8.48
CA THR A 325 -15.93 14.40 9.43
C THR A 325 -16.12 13.79 10.80
N SER A 326 -15.09 13.06 11.27
CA SER A 326 -15.10 12.35 12.56
C SER A 326 -13.67 11.99 12.99
N ALA A 327 -13.48 11.66 14.26
CA ALA A 327 -12.31 10.87 14.65
C ALA A 327 -12.53 9.41 14.22
N ASP A 328 -11.45 8.70 13.87
CA ASP A 328 -11.51 7.29 13.49
C ASP A 328 -10.26 6.55 14.03
N VAL A 329 -10.44 5.28 14.36
CA VAL A 329 -9.33 4.39 14.75
C VAL A 329 -8.68 3.79 13.50
N GLU A 330 -9.46 3.51 12.46
CA GLU A 330 -9.00 2.84 11.24
C GLU A 330 -7.97 3.67 10.47
N ILE A 331 -8.09 5.01 10.52
CA ILE A 331 -7.16 5.92 9.84
C ILE A 331 -5.71 5.75 10.33
N TYR A 332 -5.47 5.40 11.60
CA TYR A 332 -4.12 5.10 12.10
C TYR A 332 -3.53 3.86 11.42
N ARG A 333 -4.33 2.84 11.15
CA ARG A 333 -3.88 1.66 10.40
C ARG A 333 -3.47 2.06 8.99
N GLN A 334 -4.33 2.82 8.30
CA GLN A 334 -4.10 3.27 6.93
C GLN A 334 -2.85 4.17 6.81
N ILE A 335 -2.68 5.11 7.74
CA ILE A 335 -1.49 5.98 7.83
C ILE A 335 -0.22 5.16 8.03
N LEU A 336 -0.22 4.18 8.94
CA LEU A 336 0.98 3.37 9.20
C LEU A 336 1.28 2.42 8.03
N LEU A 337 0.25 1.85 7.40
CA LEU A 337 0.39 0.97 6.23
C LEU A 337 0.98 1.71 5.02
N SER A 338 0.73 3.01 4.86
CA SER A 338 1.36 3.82 3.82
C SER A 338 2.82 4.16 4.08
N GLY A 339 3.36 3.77 5.24
CA GLY A 339 4.75 3.99 5.62
C GLY A 339 4.99 5.25 6.45
N CYS A 340 3.95 5.96 6.91
CA CYS A 340 4.11 7.05 7.86
C CYS A 340 4.74 6.54 9.16
N ARG A 341 5.71 7.29 9.72
CA ARG A 341 6.53 6.93 10.89
C ARG A 341 6.37 7.89 12.06
N CYS A 342 5.57 8.95 11.93
CA CYS A 342 5.18 9.80 13.05
C CYS A 342 3.68 10.05 13.02
N VAL A 343 2.97 9.68 14.07
CA VAL A 343 1.52 9.87 14.22
C VAL A 343 1.23 10.74 15.44
N GLU A 344 0.08 11.39 15.44
CA GLU A 344 -0.35 12.31 16.48
C GLU A 344 -1.60 11.81 17.18
N ILE A 345 -1.65 11.95 18.51
CA ILE A 345 -2.77 11.55 19.36
C ILE A 345 -3.11 12.69 20.34
N ASP A 346 -4.26 13.31 20.15
CA ASP A 346 -4.79 14.37 21.02
C ASP A 346 -5.66 13.76 22.10
N CYS A 347 -5.15 13.71 23.33
CA CYS A 347 -5.74 12.97 24.42
C CYS A 347 -6.53 13.89 25.37
N TRP A 348 -7.78 13.54 25.62
CA TRP A 348 -8.70 14.26 26.50
C TRP A 348 -9.31 13.34 27.55
N ASP A 349 -9.75 13.91 28.67
CA ASP A 349 -10.46 13.15 29.71
C ASP A 349 -11.82 12.67 29.20
N GLY A 350 -12.08 11.36 29.25
CA GLY A 350 -13.41 10.80 28.98
C GLY A 350 -14.27 10.73 30.24
N SER A 351 -15.60 10.78 30.07
CA SER A 351 -16.59 10.80 31.15
C SER A 351 -16.55 9.56 32.05
N ASP A 352 -16.19 8.41 31.48
CA ASP A 352 -16.20 7.11 32.18
C ASP A 352 -14.85 6.78 32.85
N GLY A 353 -13.95 7.77 32.95
CA GLY A 353 -12.59 7.58 33.41
C GLY A 353 -11.70 6.82 32.41
N GLU A 354 -12.16 6.68 31.16
CA GLU A 354 -11.38 6.17 30.02
C GLU A 354 -10.85 7.35 29.19
N PRO A 355 -9.54 7.43 28.89
CA PRO A 355 -9.00 8.48 28.04
C PRO A 355 -9.53 8.34 26.61
N ILE A 356 -9.84 9.47 26.00
CA ILE A 356 -10.38 9.58 24.64
C ILE A 356 -9.45 10.36 23.73
N VAL A 357 -9.65 10.19 22.42
CA VAL A 357 -8.93 10.91 21.37
C VAL A 357 -9.92 11.69 20.52
N THR A 358 -9.72 12.99 20.42
CA THR A 358 -10.55 13.90 19.61
C THR A 358 -9.81 15.23 19.40
N HIS A 359 -10.29 16.02 18.45
CA HIS A 359 -9.86 17.42 18.34
C HIS A 359 -10.71 18.21 19.32
N GLY A 360 -10.15 18.59 20.46
CA GLY A 360 -10.92 19.17 21.55
C GLY A 360 -10.87 20.70 21.62
N PRO A 361 -11.70 21.30 22.48
CA PRO A 361 -12.79 20.66 23.23
C PRO A 361 -13.94 20.21 22.33
N THR A 362 -14.56 19.05 22.62
CA THR A 362 -15.65 18.46 21.82
C THR A 362 -16.86 19.40 21.71
N GLU A 363 -17.09 20.24 22.71
CA GLU A 363 -18.15 21.25 22.75
C GLU A 363 -17.96 22.37 21.71
N ILE A 364 -16.74 22.53 21.20
CA ILE A 364 -16.38 23.55 20.20
C ILE A 364 -16.24 22.92 18.82
N THR A 365 -15.55 21.79 18.72
CA THR A 365 -15.23 21.17 17.43
C THR A 365 -16.33 20.23 16.94
N PHE A 366 -17.16 19.72 17.85
CA PHE A 366 -18.20 18.71 17.62
C PHE A 366 -17.69 17.44 16.93
N ILE A 367 -16.41 17.09 17.14
CA ILE A 367 -15.83 15.84 16.64
C ILE A 367 -16.10 14.72 17.64
N GLU A 368 -16.83 13.69 17.21
CA GLU A 368 -17.11 12.50 18.03
C GLU A 368 -15.78 11.79 18.39
N PRO A 369 -15.51 11.54 19.68
CA PRO A 369 -14.25 10.97 20.12
C PRO A 369 -14.16 9.45 19.87
N VAL A 370 -12.93 8.95 19.81
CA VAL A 370 -12.62 7.50 19.86
C VAL A 370 -11.86 7.15 21.13
N LEU A 371 -11.90 5.88 21.55
CA LEU A 371 -11.15 5.45 22.73
C LEU A 371 -9.64 5.43 22.46
N PHE A 372 -8.86 6.00 23.37
CA PHE A 372 -7.39 5.98 23.31
C PHE A 372 -6.82 4.56 23.25
N LYS A 373 -7.47 3.62 23.95
CA LYS A 373 -7.10 2.20 23.93
C LYS A 373 -7.20 1.58 22.54
N ASP A 374 -8.27 1.88 21.82
CA ASP A 374 -8.50 1.33 20.47
C ASP A 374 -7.50 1.91 19.47
N VAL A 375 -7.16 3.20 19.60
CA VAL A 375 -6.07 3.84 18.84
C VAL A 375 -4.74 3.13 19.10
N CYS A 376 -4.38 2.88 20.36
CA CYS A 376 -3.13 2.18 20.69
C CYS A 376 -3.11 0.75 20.14
N MET A 377 -4.22 0.03 20.20
CA MET A 377 -4.34 -1.32 19.62
C MET A 377 -4.16 -1.31 18.09
N ALA A 378 -4.74 -0.32 17.40
CA ALA A 378 -4.59 -0.15 15.96
C ALA A 378 -3.14 0.18 15.56
N ILE A 379 -2.48 1.06 16.32
CA ILE A 379 -1.06 1.36 16.10
C ILE A 379 -0.21 0.10 16.31
N ALA A 380 -0.43 -0.65 17.40
CA ALA A 380 0.32 -1.87 17.69
C ALA A 380 0.18 -2.93 16.58
N GLU A 381 -0.99 -3.02 15.97
CA GLU A 381 -1.28 -3.95 14.88
C GLU A 381 -0.52 -3.61 13.58
N CYS A 382 -0.44 -2.32 13.23
CA CYS A 382 0.03 -1.89 11.91
C CYS A 382 1.41 -1.23 11.90
N ALA A 383 1.97 -0.86 13.06
CA ALA A 383 3.20 -0.07 13.18
C ALA A 383 4.34 -0.60 12.31
N PHE A 384 4.50 -1.93 12.22
CA PHE A 384 5.62 -2.55 11.53
C PHE A 384 5.24 -3.46 10.35
N LYS A 385 4.00 -3.39 9.84
CA LYS A 385 3.56 -4.26 8.73
C LYS A 385 4.24 -3.94 7.41
N THR A 386 4.53 -2.67 7.15
CA THR A 386 5.13 -2.23 5.87
C THR A 386 6.52 -1.62 6.03
N SER A 387 6.98 -1.36 7.25
CA SER A 387 8.32 -0.84 7.52
C SER A 387 8.77 -1.24 8.93
N GLU A 388 10.01 -1.71 9.07
CA GLU A 388 10.56 -2.11 10.37
C GLU A 388 11.13 -0.94 11.19
N TYR A 389 11.25 0.24 10.59
CA TYR A 389 11.85 1.43 11.21
C TYR A 389 10.93 2.05 12.28
N PRO A 390 11.51 2.78 13.26
CA PRO A 390 10.77 3.25 14.43
C PRO A 390 9.53 4.08 14.08
N VAL A 391 8.53 4.00 14.96
CA VAL A 391 7.34 4.86 14.92
C VAL A 391 7.39 5.83 16.10
N CYS A 392 7.22 7.12 15.84
CA CYS A 392 7.07 8.15 16.85
C CYS A 392 5.57 8.48 17.06
N ILE A 393 5.14 8.60 18.30
CA ILE A 393 3.80 9.04 18.68
C ILE A 393 3.90 10.41 19.34
N SER A 394 3.48 11.47 18.65
CA SER A 394 3.30 12.80 19.21
C SER A 394 2.03 12.80 20.05
N VAL A 395 2.15 13.00 21.36
CA VAL A 395 1.02 13.07 22.28
C VAL A 395 0.77 14.52 22.66
N GLU A 396 -0.40 15.03 22.29
CA GLU A 396 -0.97 16.24 22.85
C GLU A 396 -1.85 15.85 24.04
N ASN A 397 -1.49 16.27 25.25
CA ASN A 397 -2.06 15.73 26.47
C ASN A 397 -2.86 16.77 27.27
N HIS A 398 -4.17 16.57 27.34
CA HIS A 398 -5.13 17.35 28.13
C HIS A 398 -5.79 16.54 29.25
N CYS A 399 -5.34 15.30 29.49
CA CYS A 399 -5.91 14.43 30.51
C CYS A 399 -5.49 14.81 31.94
N CYS A 400 -6.36 14.56 32.91
CA CYS A 400 -6.03 14.62 34.34
C CYS A 400 -5.02 13.53 34.75
N SER A 401 -4.38 13.71 35.91
CA SER A 401 -3.33 12.78 36.39
C SER A 401 -3.80 11.32 36.51
N MET A 402 -5.08 11.09 36.83
CA MET A 402 -5.65 9.75 36.92
C MET A 402 -5.74 9.08 35.55
N GLN A 403 -6.22 9.80 34.53
CA GLN A 403 -6.30 9.27 33.17
C GLN A 403 -4.93 9.19 32.50
N GLN A 404 -3.98 10.09 32.80
CA GLN A 404 -2.58 9.94 32.36
C GLN A 404 -1.94 8.63 32.87
N THR A 405 -2.21 8.26 34.14
CA THR A 405 -1.77 6.97 34.69
C THR A 405 -2.33 5.80 33.88
N LYS A 406 -3.58 5.92 33.43
CA LYS A 406 -4.26 4.93 32.62
C LYS A 406 -3.72 4.87 31.19
N MET A 407 -3.44 6.02 30.58
CA MET A 407 -2.76 6.09 29.27
C MET A 407 -1.41 5.37 29.31
N ALA A 408 -0.60 5.60 30.35
CA ALA A 408 0.68 4.93 30.50
C ALA A 408 0.53 3.40 30.60
N ARG A 409 -0.49 2.91 31.34
CA ARG A 409 -0.81 1.47 31.40
C ARG A 409 -1.24 0.92 30.05
N ILE A 410 -2.10 1.64 29.33
CA ILE A 410 -2.56 1.26 27.99
C ILE A 410 -1.38 1.16 27.02
N PHE A 411 -0.44 2.10 27.04
CA PHE A 411 0.78 2.02 26.23
C PHE A 411 1.61 0.77 26.57
N LEU A 412 1.81 0.47 27.86
CA LEU A 412 2.53 -0.73 28.29
C LEU A 412 1.83 -2.02 27.83
N GLU A 413 0.51 -2.09 27.97
CA GLU A 413 -0.31 -3.24 27.58
C GLU A 413 -0.36 -3.44 26.07
N CYS A 414 -0.58 -2.37 25.29
CA CYS A 414 -0.77 -2.47 23.85
C CYS A 414 0.55 -2.64 23.09
N PHE A 415 1.59 -1.91 23.50
CA PHE A 415 2.86 -1.90 22.76
C PHE A 415 3.87 -2.92 23.29
N GLY A 416 3.76 -3.36 24.55
CA GLY A 416 4.64 -4.38 25.11
C GLY A 416 6.12 -4.06 24.91
N ASP A 417 6.83 -4.95 24.22
CA ASP A 417 8.28 -4.83 23.92
C ASP A 417 8.58 -3.85 22.78
N MET A 418 7.57 -3.47 21.99
CA MET A 418 7.73 -2.44 20.96
C MET A 418 7.94 -1.07 21.61
N LEU A 419 7.38 -0.82 22.79
CA LEU A 419 7.58 0.46 23.48
C LEU A 419 9.04 0.64 23.92
N LEU A 420 9.68 1.73 23.48
CA LEU A 420 10.99 2.11 23.99
C LEU A 420 10.83 2.80 25.35
N ARG A 421 11.18 2.08 26.43
CA ARG A 421 10.96 2.55 27.81
C ARG A 421 12.19 3.24 28.41
N GLU A 422 13.37 2.81 28.00
CA GLU A 422 14.65 3.27 28.52
C GLU A 422 15.60 3.59 27.37
N PRO A 423 16.59 4.49 27.58
CA PRO A 423 17.63 4.76 26.60
C PRO A 423 18.37 3.46 26.25
N ILE A 424 18.71 3.29 24.96
CA ILE A 424 19.44 2.10 24.52
C ILE A 424 20.94 2.24 24.89
N PRO A 425 21.67 1.11 25.04
CA PRO A 425 23.10 1.14 25.35
C PRO A 425 23.91 1.99 24.35
N GLY A 426 24.78 2.85 24.87
CA GLY A 426 25.60 3.78 24.07
C GLY A 426 24.92 5.09 23.68
N TYR A 427 23.66 5.29 24.08
CA TYR A 427 22.88 6.50 23.79
C TYR A 427 22.21 7.04 25.06
N PRO A 428 22.98 7.41 26.11
CA PRO A 428 22.41 8.03 27.29
C PRO A 428 21.79 9.40 26.94
N LEU A 429 20.82 9.84 27.76
CA LEU A 429 20.15 11.13 27.59
C LEU A 429 21.01 12.25 28.20
N GLU A 430 22.16 12.50 27.59
CA GLU A 430 23.17 13.47 28.02
C GLU A 430 23.47 14.47 26.90
N ALA A 431 23.82 15.70 27.27
CA ALA A 431 24.16 16.74 26.29
C ALA A 431 25.37 16.33 25.44
N GLY A 432 25.30 16.56 24.13
CA GLY A 432 26.36 16.19 23.18
C GLY A 432 26.31 14.75 22.67
N VAL A 433 25.41 13.91 23.21
CA VAL A 433 25.17 12.56 22.68
C VAL A 433 24.17 12.63 21.52
N SER A 434 24.57 12.14 20.35
CA SER A 434 23.72 12.09 19.16
C SER A 434 22.54 11.12 19.34
N LEU A 435 21.43 11.35 18.62
CA LEU A 435 20.31 10.40 18.60
C LEU A 435 20.72 9.03 18.02
N PRO A 436 20.10 7.92 18.48
CA PRO A 436 20.25 6.62 17.82
C PRO A 436 19.82 6.66 16.36
N SER A 437 20.39 5.75 15.55
CA SER A 437 19.98 5.60 14.16
C SER A 437 18.63 4.89 14.02
N PRO A 438 17.90 5.08 12.90
CA PRO A 438 16.70 4.29 12.59
C PRO A 438 16.94 2.78 12.69
N TYR A 439 18.11 2.31 12.25
CA TYR A 439 18.49 0.90 12.33
C TYR A 439 18.51 0.34 13.75
N LYS A 440 19.09 1.10 14.70
CA LYS A 440 19.18 0.70 16.12
C LYS A 440 17.82 0.73 16.82
N LEU A 441 16.87 1.49 16.28
CA LEU A 441 15.52 1.66 16.81
C LEU A 441 14.46 0.83 16.05
N ARG A 442 14.87 -0.16 15.25
CA ARG A 442 13.93 -1.02 14.53
C ARG A 442 12.92 -1.66 15.49
N ARG A 443 11.67 -1.68 15.05
CA ARG A 443 10.50 -2.21 15.75
C ARG A 443 10.26 -1.56 17.12
N LYS A 444 10.73 -0.32 17.31
CA LYS A 444 10.47 0.48 18.50
C LYS A 444 9.45 1.58 18.23
N ILE A 445 8.57 1.77 19.21
CA ILE A 445 7.62 2.87 19.31
C ILE A 445 8.19 3.85 20.33
N LEU A 446 8.48 5.05 19.87
CA LEU A 446 8.89 6.18 20.68
C LEU A 446 7.65 7.02 20.95
N ILE A 447 7.50 7.48 22.18
CA ILE A 447 6.47 8.45 22.50
C ILE A 447 7.19 9.82 22.59
N LYS A 448 6.54 10.90 22.14
CA LYS A 448 6.92 12.30 22.26
C LYS A 448 5.83 13.00 23.09
N ALA A 449 6.15 13.42 24.31
CA ALA A 449 5.24 14.07 25.24
C ALA A 449 6.04 14.95 26.22
N ARG A 450 5.36 15.86 26.91
CA ARG A 450 6.00 16.72 27.92
C ARG A 450 6.52 15.88 29.10
N LYS A 451 7.76 16.14 29.49
CA LYS A 451 8.40 15.55 30.68
C LYS A 451 8.39 16.60 31.81
N LYS A 452 7.96 16.20 33.01
CA LYS A 452 8.20 17.04 34.20
C LYS A 452 9.67 16.88 34.61
N GLU A 453 10.38 17.98 34.80
CA GLU A 453 11.74 17.96 35.34
C GLU A 453 11.74 17.31 36.72
N ARG A 454 12.74 16.45 36.99
CA ARG A 454 13.02 16.00 38.35
C ARG A 454 13.77 17.15 39.03
N PHE A 455 13.18 17.79 40.04
CA PHE A 455 13.98 18.51 41.02
C PHE A 455 14.92 17.49 41.70
N PRO A 456 16.23 17.76 41.81
CA PRO A 456 17.13 16.87 42.54
C PRO A 456 16.61 16.71 43.97
N ALA A 457 16.45 15.46 44.43
CA ALA A 457 16.17 15.20 45.83
C ALA A 457 17.29 15.83 46.67
N GLU A 458 16.95 16.81 47.49
CA GLU A 458 17.85 17.38 48.48
C GLU A 458 18.49 16.24 49.28
N ARG A 459 19.82 16.29 49.42
CA ARG A 459 20.57 15.37 50.26
C ARG A 459 20.00 15.46 51.68
N LYS A 460 19.40 14.36 52.13
CA LYS A 460 18.75 14.21 53.44
C LYS A 460 19.60 14.77 54.58
N GLY A 461 18.97 15.64 55.36
CA GLY A 461 19.45 16.10 56.65
C GLY A 461 18.34 16.46 57.63
N SER A 462 17.15 15.84 57.59
CA SER A 462 16.17 15.88 58.70
C SER A 462 14.94 15.01 58.44
N LEU A 463 14.49 14.31 59.49
CA LEU A 463 13.28 13.49 59.53
C LEU A 463 12.02 14.35 59.33
N VAL A 464 11.28 14.10 58.24
CA VAL A 464 9.85 14.43 58.15
C VAL A 464 9.13 13.26 57.50
N THR A 465 8.25 12.62 58.25
CA THR A 465 7.19 11.75 57.74
C THR A 465 6.18 12.59 56.97
N GLN A 466 6.12 12.44 55.64
CA GLN A 466 4.95 12.81 54.85
C GLN A 466 4.72 11.81 53.72
N THR A 467 3.52 11.23 53.76
CA THR A 467 2.88 10.46 52.71
C THR A 467 2.65 11.30 51.45
N SER A 468 3.19 10.89 50.31
CA SER A 468 2.71 11.37 49.01
C SER A 468 2.90 10.32 47.92
N ARG A 469 1.77 9.87 47.37
CA ARG A 469 1.63 9.13 46.12
C ARG A 469 2.30 9.92 44.98
N GLY A 470 3.26 9.32 44.29
CA GLY A 470 3.94 9.91 43.14
C GLY A 470 3.88 8.97 41.93
N VAL A 471 3.22 9.43 40.88
CA VAL A 471 2.84 8.71 39.66
C VAL A 471 4.00 8.65 38.65
N LEU A 472 4.10 7.48 38.02
CA LEU A 472 4.91 6.98 36.89
C LEU A 472 5.79 7.96 36.10
N GLN A 473 7.08 7.61 36.03
CA GLN A 473 8.08 8.11 35.08
C GLN A 473 8.14 7.21 33.85
N TYR A 474 8.01 7.80 32.66
CA TYR A 474 8.53 7.20 31.42
C TYR A 474 9.16 8.30 30.55
N PHE A 475 10.21 7.93 29.83
CA PHE A 475 11.19 8.80 29.18
C PHE A 475 10.75 9.29 27.80
N PHE A 476 11.21 10.49 27.43
CA PHE A 476 10.88 11.21 26.21
C PHE A 476 12.05 12.09 25.76
N VAL A 477 12.28 12.18 24.44
CA VAL A 477 13.17 13.16 23.82
C VAL A 477 12.45 14.51 23.82
N SER A 478 12.97 15.51 24.53
CA SER A 478 12.57 16.92 24.32
C SER A 478 13.61 17.59 23.44
N TYR A 479 13.15 18.42 22.51
CA TYR A 479 13.93 19.55 22.02
C TYR A 479 13.49 20.78 22.81
N ASP A 480 14.46 21.61 23.15
CA ASP A 480 14.36 22.84 23.95
C ASP A 480 13.33 23.85 23.40
#